data_AF-A0A2T0HLR8-F1
#
_entry.id   AF-A0A2T0HLR8-F1
#
_cell.length_a   1.000
_cell.length_b   1.000
_cell.length_c   1.000
_cell.angle_alpha   90.00
_cell.angle_beta   90.00
_cell.angle_gamma   90.00
#
_symmetry.space_group_name_H-M   'P 1'
#
loop_
_entity.id
_entity.type
_entity.pdbx_description
1 polymer ?
#
loop_
_entity_poly.entity_id
_entity_poly.type
_entity_poly.pdbx_seq_one_letter_code
_entity_poly.pdbx_strand_id
1 'polypeptide(L)'
;MQKVGSATVFLHDFKKYHSENLPGTAWALWPNVGPLQRLQDAMLDQYSKASAKMEAIRENADLTREAKTRRSAAAFDDYVMAVKDGIPTIRETAGNLYTYASQKLLPFLALPPADAVGASLDAECRAFTSDLPNNERMNLLMQMRQGQETRIAAAVLRGPARISGYTDEQTVKLGGAGIAIAYPGAVVTLGLLAIGVRETLMNARSLALGLITDGVGIDNKAADVEKWVDPGEGYANLVGWLDPIPLELPGKGPTAEMLKNQPAPVADEDDAAA
;
A
#
# COMPACT_ATOMS: atom_id res chain seq x y z
N MET A 1 9.78 3.37 -14.54
CA MET A 1 11.00 3.62 -13.76
C MET A 1 11.82 4.69 -14.46
N GLN A 2 12.34 5.66 -13.72
CA GLN A 2 13.27 6.67 -14.22
C GLN A 2 14.59 6.58 -13.44
N LYS A 3 15.71 6.88 -14.11
CA LYS A 3 17.00 7.03 -13.44
C LYS A 3 17.13 8.47 -12.95
N VAL A 4 17.46 8.62 -11.68
CA VAL A 4 17.71 9.91 -11.03
C VAL A 4 19.06 9.79 -10.34
N GLY A 5 20.11 10.36 -10.97
CA GLY A 5 21.50 10.09 -10.61
C GLY A 5 21.85 8.60 -10.71
N SER A 6 22.43 8.03 -9.65
CA SER A 6 22.78 6.60 -9.55
C SER A 6 21.59 5.71 -9.18
N ALA A 7 20.46 6.27 -8.75
CA ALA A 7 19.30 5.53 -8.24
C ALA A 7 18.20 5.29 -9.30
N THR A 8 17.46 4.20 -9.16
CA THR A 8 16.26 3.90 -9.97
C THR A 8 15.00 4.12 -9.14
N VAL A 9 14.10 4.97 -9.63
CA VAL A 9 12.92 5.42 -8.89
C VAL A 9 11.64 5.13 -9.68
N PHE A 10 10.58 4.75 -8.96
CA PHE A 10 9.23 4.66 -9.51
C PHE A 10 8.45 5.92 -9.19
N LEU A 11 8.03 6.65 -10.22
CA LEU A 11 7.21 7.84 -10.01
C LEU A 11 5.75 7.50 -10.26
N HIS A 12 4.92 7.91 -9.31
CA HIS A 12 3.48 7.85 -9.45
C HIS A 12 2.96 9.22 -9.87
N ASP A 13 1.99 9.21 -10.78
CA ASP A 13 1.18 10.40 -11.04
C ASP A 13 0.05 10.47 -10.02
N PHE A 14 0.35 11.02 -8.84
CA PHE A 14 -0.65 11.27 -7.80
C PHE A 14 -1.51 12.50 -8.11
N LYS A 15 -1.05 13.40 -9.01
CA LYS A 15 -1.79 14.61 -9.40
C LYS A 15 -3.11 14.30 -10.08
N LYS A 16 -3.21 13.14 -10.75
CA LYS A 16 -4.48 12.66 -11.30
C LYS A 16 -5.61 12.57 -10.28
N TYR A 17 -5.31 12.48 -8.98
CA TYR A 17 -6.31 12.38 -7.92
C TYR A 17 -6.74 13.73 -7.32
N HIS A 18 -6.24 14.86 -7.82
CA HIS A 18 -6.46 16.19 -7.22
C HIS A 18 -7.94 16.60 -7.11
N SER A 19 -8.75 16.20 -8.10
CA SER A 19 -10.19 16.50 -8.16
C SER A 19 -11.05 15.23 -8.14
N GLU A 20 -10.45 14.11 -7.75
CA GLU A 20 -11.11 12.81 -7.79
C GLU A 20 -11.60 12.41 -6.39
N ASN A 21 -12.76 11.78 -6.38
CA ASN A 21 -13.22 11.01 -5.24
C ASN A 21 -12.78 9.56 -5.40
N LEU A 22 -12.76 8.82 -4.29
CA LEU A 22 -12.61 7.38 -4.37
C LEU A 22 -13.79 6.81 -5.17
N PRO A 23 -13.56 6.03 -6.24
CA PRO A 23 -14.61 5.66 -7.18
C PRO A 23 -15.83 5.03 -6.51
N GLY A 24 -17.03 5.50 -6.87
CA GLY A 24 -18.28 5.03 -6.26
C GLY A 24 -18.56 5.60 -4.87
N THR A 25 -17.78 6.59 -4.40
CA THR A 25 -17.97 7.24 -3.10
C THR A 25 -17.89 8.77 -3.20
N ALA A 26 -18.31 9.46 -2.14
CA ALA A 26 -18.14 10.90 -1.99
C ALA A 26 -16.83 11.32 -1.28
N TRP A 27 -15.91 10.37 -1.06
CA TRP A 27 -14.69 10.64 -0.29
C TRP A 27 -13.59 11.19 -1.18
N ALA A 28 -13.21 12.44 -0.95
CA ALA A 28 -12.16 13.11 -1.70
C ALA A 28 -10.79 12.44 -1.45
N LEU A 29 -10.07 12.11 -2.53
CA LEU A 29 -8.77 11.44 -2.45
C LEU A 29 -7.65 12.41 -2.09
N TRP A 30 -7.68 13.62 -2.65
CA TRP A 30 -6.55 14.55 -2.57
C TRP A 30 -6.04 14.88 -1.16
N PRO A 31 -6.89 15.07 -0.13
CA PRO A 31 -6.40 15.30 1.23
C PRO A 31 -5.48 14.18 1.74
N ASN A 32 -5.71 12.94 1.31
CA ASN A 32 -4.95 11.77 1.71
C ASN A 32 -3.81 11.45 0.73
N VAL A 33 -3.97 11.75 -0.56
CA VAL A 33 -2.98 11.43 -1.60
C VAL A 33 -1.97 12.57 -1.84
N GLY A 34 -2.37 13.81 -1.62
CA GLY A 34 -1.51 14.99 -1.74
C GLY A 34 -0.19 14.92 -0.95
N PRO A 35 -0.15 14.36 0.28
CA PRO A 35 1.10 14.09 0.97
C PRO A 35 2.10 13.23 0.19
N LEU A 36 1.63 12.20 -0.53
CA LEU A 36 2.49 11.34 -1.36
C LEU A 36 3.13 12.14 -2.49
N GLN A 37 2.33 12.97 -3.18
CA GLN A 37 2.83 13.86 -4.24
C GLN A 37 3.86 14.86 -3.69
N ARG A 38 3.56 15.49 -2.54
CA ARG A 38 4.47 16.47 -1.92
C ARG A 38 5.80 15.84 -1.53
N LEU A 39 5.79 14.63 -0.98
CA LEU A 39 7.04 13.94 -0.67
C LEU A 39 7.80 13.56 -1.94
N GLN A 40 7.10 13.06 -2.97
CA GLN A 40 7.73 12.74 -4.26
C GLN A 40 8.40 13.97 -4.89
N ASP A 41 7.73 15.12 -4.87
CA ASP A 41 8.30 16.37 -5.39
C ASP A 41 9.48 16.85 -4.54
N ALA A 42 9.35 16.80 -3.21
CA ALA A 42 10.41 17.21 -2.28
C ALA A 42 11.66 16.32 -2.42
N MET A 43 11.51 14.99 -2.46
CA MET A 43 12.66 14.08 -2.57
C MET A 43 13.38 14.26 -3.91
N LEU A 44 12.68 14.49 -5.02
CA LEU A 44 13.31 14.70 -6.32
C LEU A 44 14.05 16.04 -6.42
N ASP A 45 13.41 17.13 -5.99
CA ASP A 45 14.00 18.47 -5.98
C ASP A 45 15.25 18.52 -5.09
N GLN A 46 15.15 17.96 -3.89
CA GLN A 46 16.25 17.98 -2.92
C GLN A 46 17.37 17.00 -3.28
N TYR A 47 17.04 15.84 -3.86
CA TYR A 47 18.06 14.93 -4.38
C TYR A 47 18.87 15.60 -5.48
N SER A 48 18.23 16.27 -6.45
CA SER A 48 18.93 16.95 -7.53
C SER A 48 19.91 18.00 -7.00
N LYS A 49 19.49 18.80 -6.02
CA LYS A 49 20.34 19.81 -5.35
C LYS A 49 21.48 19.16 -4.57
N ALA A 50 21.21 18.11 -3.81
CA ALA A 50 22.21 17.43 -3.01
C ALA A 50 23.25 16.71 -3.89
N SER A 51 22.81 16.01 -4.94
CA SER A 51 23.68 15.30 -5.87
C SER A 51 24.64 16.25 -6.59
N ALA A 52 24.16 17.41 -7.08
CA ALA A 52 25.01 18.44 -7.66
C ALA A 52 26.05 18.99 -6.65
N LYS A 53 25.66 19.16 -5.38
CA LYS A 53 26.63 19.53 -4.31
C LYS A 53 27.67 18.44 -4.10
N MET A 54 27.27 17.16 -4.06
CA MET A 54 28.17 16.02 -3.86
C MET A 54 29.22 15.94 -4.97
N GLU A 55 28.80 16.10 -6.22
CA GLU A 55 29.69 16.13 -7.38
C GLU A 55 30.71 17.27 -7.28
N ALA A 56 30.25 18.51 -7.01
CA ALA A 56 31.14 19.65 -6.84
C ALA A 56 32.13 19.47 -5.67
N ILE A 57 31.72 18.82 -4.57
CA ILE A 57 32.60 18.52 -3.43
C ILE A 57 33.66 17.48 -3.83
N ARG A 58 33.26 16.45 -4.56
CA ARG A 58 34.13 15.35 -5.00
C ARG A 58 35.21 15.87 -5.96
N GLU A 59 34.84 16.71 -6.91
CA GLU A 59 35.73 17.25 -7.95
C GLU A 59 36.64 18.38 -7.46
N ASN A 60 36.32 19.03 -6.33
CA ASN A 60 37.12 20.13 -5.83
C ASN A 60 38.49 19.64 -5.32
N ALA A 61 39.57 20.05 -5.99
CA ALA A 61 40.95 19.68 -5.68
C ALA A 61 41.50 20.39 -4.43
N ASP A 62 40.94 21.55 -4.07
CA ASP A 62 41.41 22.37 -2.94
C ASP A 62 40.93 21.82 -1.58
N LEU A 63 39.94 20.92 -1.58
CA LEU A 63 39.40 20.35 -0.36
C LEU A 63 40.17 19.11 0.09
N THR A 64 40.58 19.10 1.36
CA THR A 64 41.06 17.89 2.02
C THR A 64 39.94 16.86 2.13
N ARG A 65 40.30 15.57 2.29
CA ARG A 65 39.33 14.49 2.47
C ARG A 65 38.37 14.76 3.63
N GLU A 66 38.87 15.23 4.77
CA GLU A 66 38.06 15.59 5.93
C GLU A 66 37.07 16.73 5.62
N ALA A 67 37.51 17.74 4.86
CA ALA A 67 36.64 18.82 4.42
C ALA A 67 35.56 18.31 3.45
N LYS A 68 35.90 17.39 2.53
CA LYS A 68 34.94 16.73 1.64
C LYS A 68 33.92 15.92 2.42
N THR A 69 34.34 15.15 3.42
CA THR A 69 33.45 14.36 4.26
C THR A 69 32.46 15.23 5.03
N ARG A 70 32.93 16.29 5.70
CA ARG A 70 32.03 17.21 6.41
C ARG A 70 31.03 17.91 5.49
N ARG A 71 31.47 18.36 4.31
CA ARG A 71 30.58 19.01 3.33
C ARG A 71 29.59 18.02 2.71
N SER A 72 30.02 16.79 2.44
CA SER A 72 29.13 15.73 1.95
C SER A 72 28.06 15.41 3.00
N ALA A 73 28.45 15.27 4.27
CA ALA A 73 27.52 15.05 5.37
C ALA A 73 26.47 16.17 5.47
N ALA A 74 26.89 17.44 5.34
CA ALA A 74 25.95 18.56 5.36
C ALA A 74 24.97 18.54 4.16
N ALA A 75 25.44 18.23 2.96
CA ALA A 75 24.57 18.11 1.78
C ALA A 75 23.57 16.94 1.91
N PHE A 76 23.99 15.83 2.52
CA PHE A 76 23.10 14.71 2.85
C PHE A 76 22.08 15.09 3.93
N ASP A 77 22.50 15.79 4.98
CA ASP A 77 21.62 16.21 6.07
C ASP A 77 20.54 17.20 5.59
N ASP A 78 20.85 18.09 4.63
CA ASP A 78 19.87 18.94 3.95
C ASP A 78 18.76 18.10 3.28
N TYR A 79 19.13 17.05 2.54
CA TYR A 79 18.18 16.13 1.89
C TYR A 79 17.34 15.39 2.95
N VAL A 80 17.99 14.84 3.97
CA VAL A 80 17.32 14.11 5.06
C VAL A 80 16.30 15.00 5.76
N MET A 81 16.66 16.24 6.07
CA MET A 81 15.75 17.19 6.72
C MET A 81 14.50 17.46 5.90
N ALA A 82 14.62 17.58 4.58
CA ALA A 82 13.48 17.85 3.72
C ALA A 82 12.54 16.65 3.52
N VAL A 83 13.07 15.43 3.63
CA VAL A 83 12.32 14.19 3.36
C VAL A 83 11.74 13.57 4.63
N LYS A 84 12.49 13.58 5.74
CA LYS A 84 12.12 12.86 6.98
C LYS A 84 10.76 13.31 7.54
N ASP A 85 10.43 14.60 7.41
CA ASP A 85 9.20 15.16 7.95
C ASP A 85 7.96 14.72 7.15
N GLY A 86 8.14 14.31 5.90
CA GLY A 86 7.08 13.76 5.06
C GLY A 86 6.72 12.30 5.37
N ILE A 87 7.66 11.54 5.96
CA ILE A 87 7.48 10.10 6.23
C ILE A 87 6.31 9.83 7.20
N PRO A 88 6.18 10.50 8.36
CA PRO A 88 5.03 10.31 9.25
C PRO A 88 3.69 10.59 8.55
N THR A 89 3.66 11.62 7.70
CA THR A 89 2.44 12.02 6.97
C THR A 89 2.00 10.92 5.99
N ILE A 90 2.93 10.23 5.34
CA ILE A 90 2.61 9.09 4.46
C ILE A 90 2.07 7.90 5.25
N ARG A 91 2.61 7.64 6.44
CA ARG A 91 2.09 6.59 7.33
C ARG A 91 0.66 6.90 7.76
N GLU A 92 0.39 8.16 8.07
CA GLU A 92 -0.96 8.66 8.36
C GLU A 92 -1.90 8.49 7.16
N THR A 93 -1.46 8.80 5.93
CA THR A 93 -2.21 8.53 4.70
C THR A 93 -2.66 7.07 4.64
N ALA A 94 -1.76 6.11 4.90
CA ALA A 94 -2.12 4.69 4.88
C ALA A 94 -3.17 4.34 5.94
N GLY A 95 -3.03 4.89 7.15
CA GLY A 95 -4.02 4.74 8.22
C GLY A 95 -5.39 5.32 7.86
N ASN A 96 -5.42 6.49 7.21
CA ASN A 96 -6.66 7.12 6.77
C ASN A 96 -7.36 6.33 5.67
N LEU A 97 -6.60 5.80 4.70
CA LEU A 97 -7.10 4.91 3.66
C LEU A 97 -7.73 3.65 4.26
N TYR A 98 -7.04 3.00 5.20
CA TYR A 98 -7.58 1.84 5.92
C TYR A 98 -8.84 2.17 6.72
N THR A 99 -8.81 3.26 7.49
CA THR A 99 -9.93 3.65 8.36
C THR A 99 -11.18 3.93 7.53
N TYR A 100 -11.03 4.64 6.41
CA TYR A 100 -12.14 4.87 5.50
C TYR A 100 -12.66 3.55 4.90
N ALA A 101 -11.75 2.74 4.34
CA ALA A 101 -12.10 1.49 3.66
C ALA A 101 -12.85 0.52 4.59
N SER A 102 -12.30 0.25 5.78
CA SER A 102 -12.87 -0.69 6.75
C SER A 102 -14.23 -0.25 7.31
N GLN A 103 -14.50 1.06 7.37
CA GLN A 103 -15.76 1.58 7.93
C GLN A 103 -16.83 1.84 6.88
N LYS A 104 -16.45 2.14 5.63
CA LYS A 104 -17.39 2.64 4.60
C LYS A 104 -17.59 1.66 3.45
N LEU A 105 -16.61 0.82 3.14
CA LEU A 105 -16.70 -0.15 2.05
C LEU A 105 -17.13 -1.50 2.61
N LEU A 106 -18.41 -1.61 2.95
CA LEU A 106 -19.00 -2.81 3.53
C LEU A 106 -19.61 -3.71 2.44
N PRO A 107 -19.46 -5.04 2.53
CA PRO A 107 -20.04 -5.96 1.55
C PRO A 107 -21.57 -6.05 1.62
N PHE A 108 -22.17 -5.51 2.67
CA PHE A 108 -23.61 -5.51 2.89
C PHE A 108 -24.04 -4.26 3.65
N LEU A 109 -25.31 -3.90 3.51
CA LEU A 109 -25.94 -2.89 4.35
C LEU A 109 -26.36 -3.52 5.68
N ALA A 110 -25.95 -2.90 6.79
CA ALA A 110 -26.42 -3.29 8.11
C ALA A 110 -27.94 -3.08 8.22
N LEU A 111 -28.62 -3.98 8.91
CA LEU A 111 -30.06 -3.82 9.19
C LEU A 111 -30.26 -2.74 10.27
N PRO A 112 -31.34 -1.95 10.20
CA PRO A 112 -31.74 -1.09 11.30
C PRO A 112 -31.94 -1.91 12.60
N PRO A 113 -31.59 -1.37 13.79
CA PRO A 113 -31.69 -2.12 15.05
C PRO A 113 -33.08 -2.67 15.40
N ALA A 114 -34.14 -2.11 14.84
CA ALA A 114 -35.53 -2.52 15.09
C ALA A 114 -36.18 -3.26 13.90
N ASP A 115 -35.39 -3.65 12.87
CA ASP A 115 -35.90 -4.36 11.70
C ASP A 115 -36.06 -5.86 11.97
N ALA A 116 -37.13 -6.20 12.71
CA ALA A 116 -37.46 -7.58 13.05
C ALA A 116 -37.77 -8.45 11.81
N VAL A 117 -38.33 -7.86 10.75
CA VAL A 117 -38.65 -8.57 9.50
C VAL A 117 -37.35 -8.93 8.77
N GLY A 118 -36.44 -7.97 8.63
CA GLY A 118 -35.12 -8.21 8.04
C GLY A 118 -34.32 -9.26 8.82
N ALA A 119 -34.40 -9.24 10.15
CA ALA A 119 -33.75 -10.21 11.02
C ALA A 119 -34.35 -11.63 10.88
N SER A 120 -35.67 -11.75 10.79
CA SER A 120 -36.35 -13.04 10.54
C SER A 120 -35.94 -13.63 9.20
N LEU A 121 -35.99 -12.82 8.14
CA LEU A 121 -35.59 -13.26 6.81
C LEU A 121 -34.09 -13.60 6.75
N ASP A 122 -33.24 -12.91 7.53
CA ASP A 122 -31.82 -13.28 7.68
C ASP A 122 -31.66 -14.66 8.34
N ALA A 123 -32.48 -14.98 9.35
CA ALA A 123 -32.47 -16.29 10.00
C ALA A 123 -32.92 -17.40 9.03
N GLU A 124 -33.95 -17.15 8.22
CA GLU A 124 -34.44 -18.07 7.19
C GLU A 124 -33.37 -18.35 6.12
N CYS A 125 -32.71 -17.30 5.60
CA CYS A 125 -31.63 -17.48 4.63
C CYS A 125 -30.47 -18.31 5.22
N ARG A 126 -30.09 -18.07 6.48
CA ARG A 126 -29.01 -18.82 7.12
C ARG A 126 -29.40 -20.28 7.39
N ALA A 127 -30.62 -20.53 7.85
CA ALA A 127 -31.16 -21.89 8.02
C ALA A 127 -31.17 -22.65 6.69
N PHE A 128 -31.63 -21.99 5.62
CA PHE A 128 -31.56 -22.56 4.28
C PHE A 128 -30.13 -22.96 3.91
N THR A 129 -29.14 -22.07 4.11
CA THR A 129 -27.75 -22.43 3.81
C THR A 129 -27.18 -23.55 4.69
N SER A 130 -27.56 -23.62 5.97
CA SER A 130 -27.04 -24.65 6.88
C SER A 130 -27.57 -26.03 6.54
N ASP A 131 -28.81 -26.12 6.07
CA ASP A 131 -29.51 -27.37 5.77
C ASP A 131 -29.07 -28.00 4.43
N LEU A 132 -28.40 -27.22 3.57
CA LEU A 132 -27.89 -27.72 2.30
C LEU A 132 -26.80 -28.79 2.47
N PRO A 133 -26.79 -29.83 1.63
CA PRO A 133 -25.64 -30.72 1.49
C PRO A 133 -24.37 -29.94 1.15
N ASN A 134 -23.21 -30.44 1.57
CA ASN A 134 -21.95 -29.69 1.42
C ASN A 134 -21.66 -29.25 -0.02
N ASN A 135 -21.93 -30.12 -1.01
CA ASN A 135 -21.71 -29.80 -2.42
C ASN A 135 -22.59 -28.64 -2.90
N GLU A 136 -23.88 -28.65 -2.56
CA GLU A 136 -24.82 -27.59 -2.91
C GLU A 136 -24.50 -26.28 -2.18
N ARG A 137 -24.12 -26.37 -0.90
CA ARG A 137 -23.68 -25.20 -0.11
C ARG A 137 -22.43 -24.55 -0.67
N MET A 138 -21.48 -25.33 -1.18
CA MET A 138 -20.29 -24.80 -1.85
C MET A 138 -20.62 -24.18 -3.21
N ASN A 139 -21.54 -24.76 -3.97
CA ASN A 139 -22.04 -24.16 -5.21
C ASN A 139 -22.73 -22.81 -4.94
N LEU A 140 -23.60 -22.75 -3.92
CA LEU A 140 -24.24 -21.51 -3.49
C LEU A 140 -23.21 -20.46 -3.04
N LEU A 141 -22.16 -20.87 -2.31
CA LEU A 141 -21.07 -19.97 -1.93
C LEU A 141 -20.39 -19.35 -3.16
N MET A 142 -20.18 -20.12 -4.22
CA MET A 142 -19.60 -19.60 -5.46
C MET A 142 -20.54 -18.62 -6.18
N GLN A 143 -21.85 -18.89 -6.21
CA GLN A 143 -22.86 -17.98 -6.77
C GLN A 143 -22.93 -16.67 -5.97
N MET A 144 -22.92 -16.75 -4.63
CA MET A 144 -22.87 -15.59 -3.75
C MET A 144 -21.61 -14.74 -4.01
N ARG A 145 -20.44 -15.37 -4.18
CA ARG A 145 -19.19 -14.68 -4.52
C ARG A 145 -19.20 -14.02 -5.90
N GLN A 146 -20.09 -14.42 -6.79
CA GLN A 146 -20.32 -13.79 -8.10
C GLN A 146 -21.41 -12.72 -8.07
N GLY A 147 -22.03 -12.47 -6.91
CA GLY A 147 -23.09 -11.47 -6.75
C GLY A 147 -24.46 -11.92 -7.23
N GLN A 148 -24.66 -13.22 -7.50
CA GLN A 148 -25.95 -13.75 -7.97
C GLN A 148 -26.98 -13.83 -6.83
N GLU A 149 -26.52 -14.13 -5.61
CA GLU A 149 -27.37 -14.38 -4.43
C GLU A 149 -27.14 -13.35 -3.32
N THR A 150 -27.39 -12.07 -3.63
CA THR A 150 -27.03 -10.93 -2.76
C THR A 150 -27.73 -10.94 -1.40
N ARG A 151 -29.00 -11.37 -1.34
CA ARG A 151 -29.76 -11.44 -0.08
C ARG A 151 -29.21 -12.50 0.87
N ILE A 152 -28.94 -13.69 0.34
CA ILE A 152 -28.37 -14.79 1.11
C ILE A 152 -26.95 -14.42 1.55
N ALA A 153 -26.13 -13.85 0.65
CA ALA A 153 -24.80 -13.37 0.99
C ALA A 153 -24.82 -12.36 2.13
N ALA A 154 -25.72 -11.37 2.08
CA ALA A 154 -25.86 -10.38 3.15
C ALA A 154 -26.30 -11.02 4.47
N ALA A 155 -27.24 -11.98 4.44
CA ALA A 155 -27.69 -12.68 5.63
C ALA A 155 -26.56 -13.51 6.28
N VAL A 156 -25.76 -14.20 5.47
CA VAL A 156 -24.58 -14.96 5.93
C VAL A 156 -23.55 -14.02 6.57
N LEU A 157 -23.25 -12.89 5.92
CA LEU A 157 -22.23 -11.94 6.37
C LEU A 157 -22.64 -11.11 7.60
N ARG A 158 -23.94 -10.93 7.86
CA ARG A 158 -24.44 -10.28 9.09
C ARG A 158 -24.43 -11.20 10.31
N GLY A 159 -24.27 -12.50 10.13
CA GLY A 159 -24.30 -13.49 11.21
C GLY A 159 -22.96 -14.22 11.40
N PRO A 160 -22.81 -15.00 12.48
CA PRO A 160 -21.67 -15.90 12.63
C PRO A 160 -21.61 -16.95 11.50
N ALA A 161 -20.41 -17.28 11.01
CA ALA A 161 -20.24 -18.23 9.91
C ALA A 161 -20.87 -19.60 10.21
N ARG A 162 -20.70 -20.08 11.44
CA ARG A 162 -21.13 -21.41 11.90
C ARG A 162 -22.63 -21.63 11.77
N ILE A 163 -23.46 -20.61 11.99
CA ILE A 163 -24.93 -20.74 11.90
C ILE A 163 -25.43 -20.83 10.46
N SER A 164 -24.56 -20.58 9.47
CA SER A 164 -24.85 -20.69 8.05
C SER A 164 -24.18 -21.92 7.41
N GLY A 165 -23.53 -22.78 8.22
CA GLY A 165 -22.78 -23.94 7.72
C GLY A 165 -21.46 -23.59 7.01
N TYR A 166 -20.94 -22.38 7.19
CA TYR A 166 -19.66 -21.93 6.61
C TYR A 166 -18.56 -21.80 7.68
N THR A 167 -17.30 -21.84 7.23
CA THR A 167 -16.15 -21.50 8.07
C THR A 167 -15.92 -19.99 8.09
N ASP A 168 -15.22 -19.49 9.12
CA ASP A 168 -14.89 -18.07 9.22
C ASP A 168 -14.09 -17.61 7.98
N GLU A 169 -13.13 -18.43 7.52
CA GLU A 169 -12.35 -18.15 6.31
C GLU A 169 -13.23 -18.01 5.05
N GLN A 170 -14.25 -18.86 4.89
CA GLN A 170 -15.19 -18.79 3.78
C GLN A 170 -16.00 -17.49 3.84
N THR A 171 -16.44 -17.07 5.03
CA THR A 171 -17.17 -15.81 5.19
C THR A 171 -16.29 -14.58 4.96
N VAL A 172 -15.01 -14.62 5.34
CA VAL A 172 -14.04 -13.55 5.03
C VAL A 172 -13.88 -13.40 3.51
N LYS A 173 -13.69 -14.51 2.79
CA LYS A 173 -13.59 -14.50 1.31
C LYS A 173 -14.89 -14.08 0.63
N LEU A 174 -16.04 -14.44 1.20
CA LEU A 174 -17.34 -13.98 0.73
C LEU A 174 -17.50 -12.47 0.94
N GLY A 175 -17.08 -11.94 2.10
CA GLY A 175 -17.06 -10.52 2.39
C GLY A 175 -16.17 -9.76 1.42
N GLY A 176 -14.95 -10.25 1.17
CA GLY A 176 -14.04 -9.63 0.20
C GLY A 176 -14.62 -9.60 -1.22
N ALA A 177 -15.24 -10.70 -1.67
CA ALA A 177 -15.93 -10.76 -2.96
C ALA A 177 -17.11 -9.78 -3.04
N GLY A 178 -17.92 -9.67 -1.97
CA GLY A 178 -19.01 -8.70 -1.88
C GLY A 178 -18.53 -7.25 -2.02
N ILE A 179 -17.41 -6.90 -1.38
CA ILE A 179 -16.79 -5.57 -1.53
C ILE A 179 -16.30 -5.36 -2.97
N ALA A 180 -15.65 -6.35 -3.59
CA ALA A 180 -15.18 -6.23 -4.97
C ALA A 180 -16.31 -5.99 -5.97
N ILE A 181 -17.47 -6.62 -5.75
CA ILE A 181 -18.66 -6.43 -6.59
C ILE A 181 -19.29 -5.05 -6.36
N ALA A 182 -19.41 -4.62 -5.10
CA ALA A 182 -20.07 -3.37 -4.75
C ALA A 182 -19.21 -2.13 -5.06
N TYR A 183 -17.88 -2.24 -4.92
CA TYR A 183 -16.94 -1.12 -5.03
C TYR A 183 -15.69 -1.43 -5.86
N PRO A 184 -15.82 -1.95 -7.10
CA PRO A 184 -14.68 -2.45 -7.89
C PRO A 184 -13.61 -1.38 -8.14
N GLY A 185 -14.03 -0.16 -8.51
CA GLY A 185 -13.11 0.96 -8.74
C GLY A 185 -12.41 1.45 -7.47
N ALA A 186 -13.11 1.44 -6.33
CA ALA A 186 -12.55 1.86 -5.05
C ALA A 186 -11.43 0.92 -4.59
N VAL A 187 -11.68 -0.39 -4.60
CA VAL A 187 -10.70 -1.38 -4.12
C VAL A 187 -9.45 -1.41 -4.99
N VAL A 188 -9.58 -1.29 -6.32
CA VAL A 188 -8.43 -1.17 -7.23
C VAL A 188 -7.64 0.10 -6.95
N THR A 189 -8.34 1.24 -6.76
CA THR A 189 -7.68 2.51 -6.45
C THR A 189 -6.94 2.45 -5.12
N LEU A 190 -7.54 1.85 -4.07
CA LEU A 190 -6.89 1.66 -2.77
C LEU A 190 -5.66 0.75 -2.88
N GLY A 191 -5.72 -0.33 -3.67
CA GLY A 191 -4.57 -1.18 -3.95
C GLY A 191 -3.42 -0.42 -4.62
N LEU A 192 -3.72 0.40 -5.63
CA LEU A 192 -2.72 1.26 -6.29
C LEU A 192 -2.14 2.31 -5.34
N LEU A 193 -2.95 2.89 -4.46
CA LEU A 193 -2.48 3.86 -3.46
C LEU A 193 -1.62 3.21 -2.38
N ALA A 194 -1.93 1.97 -1.96
CA ALA A 194 -1.07 1.20 -1.07
C ALA A 194 0.31 0.96 -1.70
N ILE A 195 0.34 0.53 -2.97
CA ILE A 195 1.61 0.43 -3.73
C ILE A 195 2.34 1.77 -3.72
N GLY A 196 1.63 2.86 -4.01
CA GLY A 196 2.20 4.22 -4.01
C GLY A 196 2.81 4.64 -2.67
N VAL A 197 2.19 4.31 -1.54
CA VAL A 197 2.74 4.53 -0.19
C VAL A 197 4.08 3.82 -0.03
N ARG A 198 4.12 2.52 -0.31
CA ARG A 198 5.33 1.70 -0.17
C ARG A 198 6.44 2.16 -1.10
N GLU A 199 6.12 2.36 -2.38
CA GLU A 199 7.11 2.75 -3.39
C GLU A 199 7.67 4.14 -3.12
N THR A 200 6.86 5.11 -2.69
CA THR A 200 7.37 6.45 -2.32
C THR A 200 8.40 6.38 -1.19
N LEU A 201 8.14 5.57 -0.16
CA LEU A 201 9.10 5.34 0.94
C LEU A 201 10.38 4.63 0.48
N MET A 202 10.24 3.61 -0.37
CA MET A 202 11.39 2.92 -0.96
C MET A 202 12.24 3.83 -1.82
N ASN A 203 11.61 4.70 -2.61
CA ASN A 203 12.29 5.69 -3.44
C ASN A 203 13.04 6.72 -2.60
N ALA A 204 12.41 7.25 -1.55
CA ALA A 204 13.04 8.19 -0.63
C ALA A 204 14.33 7.62 -0.04
N ARG A 205 14.31 6.34 0.36
CA ARG A 205 15.52 5.62 0.81
C ARG A 205 16.51 5.39 -0.31
N SER A 206 16.07 4.93 -1.48
CA SER A 206 16.96 4.63 -2.61
C SER A 206 17.75 5.87 -3.05
N LEU A 207 17.08 7.02 -3.12
CA LEU A 207 17.71 8.32 -3.39
C LEU A 207 18.70 8.71 -2.28
N ALA A 208 18.36 8.49 -1.00
CA ALA A 208 19.27 8.74 0.11
C ALA A 208 20.55 7.89 0.01
N LEU A 209 20.41 6.59 -0.31
CA LEU A 209 21.54 5.69 -0.51
C LEU A 209 22.39 6.11 -1.71
N GLY A 210 21.76 6.56 -2.81
CA GLY A 210 22.47 7.13 -3.95
C GLY A 210 23.34 8.33 -3.57
N LEU A 211 22.83 9.24 -2.73
CA LEU A 211 23.62 10.37 -2.21
C LEU A 211 24.78 9.93 -1.31
N ILE A 212 24.61 8.86 -0.53
CA ILE A 212 25.69 8.29 0.29
C ILE A 212 26.80 7.74 -0.62
N THR A 213 26.44 7.01 -1.67
CA THR A 213 27.38 6.49 -2.67
C THR A 213 28.09 7.61 -3.43
N ASP A 214 27.39 8.70 -3.75
CA ASP A 214 27.97 9.84 -4.46
C ASP A 214 28.87 10.71 -3.54
N GLY A 215 28.61 10.68 -2.23
CA GLY A 215 29.32 11.45 -1.21
C GLY A 215 30.66 10.85 -0.78
N VAL A 216 31.52 11.67 -0.16
CA VAL A 216 32.87 11.24 0.23
C VAL A 216 32.91 10.85 1.71
N GLY A 217 33.00 9.55 2.02
CA GLY A 217 33.28 9.05 3.38
C GLY A 217 32.14 9.24 4.37
N ILE A 218 30.89 9.07 3.91
CA ILE A 218 29.67 9.23 4.71
C ILE A 218 28.86 7.93 4.80
N ASP A 219 29.49 6.77 4.60
CA ASP A 219 28.83 5.45 4.57
C ASP A 219 28.07 5.15 5.88
N ASN A 220 28.55 5.69 7.00
CA ASN A 220 27.91 5.57 8.30
C ASN A 220 26.51 6.22 8.38
N LYS A 221 26.16 7.11 7.46
CA LYS A 221 24.83 7.73 7.35
C LYS A 221 23.75 6.78 6.85
N ALA A 222 24.11 5.59 6.34
CA ALA A 222 23.13 4.60 5.88
C ALA A 222 22.15 4.15 7.00
N ALA A 223 22.62 4.14 8.25
CA ALA A 223 21.79 3.82 9.42
C ALA A 223 20.65 4.84 9.64
N ASP A 224 20.85 6.11 9.26
CA ASP A 224 19.86 7.18 9.45
C ASP A 224 18.60 6.98 8.59
N VAL A 225 18.72 6.21 7.50
CA VAL A 225 17.66 6.02 6.49
C VAL A 225 17.19 4.58 6.38
N GLU A 226 17.74 3.65 7.17
CA GLU A 226 17.37 2.24 7.16
C GLU A 226 15.88 2.04 7.44
N LYS A 227 15.34 2.76 8.43
CA LYS A 227 13.94 2.65 8.88
C LYS A 227 12.92 3.30 7.95
N TRP A 228 13.37 3.97 6.89
CA TRP A 228 12.45 4.69 5.99
C TRP A 228 11.58 3.74 5.16
N VAL A 229 11.97 2.47 5.02
CA VAL A 229 11.17 1.45 4.31
C VAL A 229 9.91 1.01 5.05
N ASP A 230 9.81 1.31 6.35
CA ASP A 230 8.68 0.88 7.16
C ASP A 230 7.46 1.77 6.90
N PRO A 231 6.39 1.25 6.28
CA PRO A 231 5.18 2.01 6.00
C PRO A 231 4.23 2.10 7.20
N GLY A 232 4.55 1.46 8.33
CA GLY A 232 3.79 1.52 9.57
C GLY A 232 2.55 0.62 9.62
N GLU A 233 1.91 0.60 10.79
CA GLU A 233 0.75 -0.26 11.09
C GLU A 233 -0.46 0.02 10.20
N GLY A 234 -0.74 1.30 9.91
CA GLY A 234 -1.86 1.69 9.03
C GLY A 234 -1.78 1.06 7.64
N TYR A 235 -0.56 0.93 7.09
CA TYR A 235 -0.34 0.23 5.83
C TYR A 235 -0.55 -1.28 5.97
N ALA A 236 -0.02 -1.90 7.03
CA ALA A 236 -0.22 -3.34 7.28
C ALA A 236 -1.71 -3.68 7.40
N ASN A 237 -2.48 -2.84 8.09
CA ASN A 237 -3.93 -2.97 8.22
C ASN A 237 -4.64 -2.79 6.87
N LEU A 238 -4.22 -1.82 6.05
CA LEU A 238 -4.77 -1.63 4.70
C LEU A 238 -4.52 -2.86 3.81
N VAL A 239 -3.29 -3.37 3.79
CA VAL A 239 -2.94 -4.56 2.98
C VAL A 239 -3.68 -5.79 3.49
N GLY A 240 -3.76 -5.98 4.82
CA GLY A 240 -4.53 -7.08 5.41
C GLY A 240 -6.02 -7.00 5.09
N TRP A 241 -6.59 -5.80 5.02
CA TRP A 241 -7.98 -5.59 4.60
C TRP A 241 -8.19 -5.86 3.09
N LEU A 242 -7.21 -5.55 2.26
CA LEU A 242 -7.24 -5.81 0.81
C LEU A 242 -7.01 -7.30 0.46
N ASP A 243 -6.27 -8.06 1.26
CA ASP A 243 -5.88 -9.45 0.98
C ASP A 243 -7.03 -10.40 0.61
N PRO A 244 -8.18 -10.43 1.31
CA PRO A 244 -9.29 -11.31 0.95
C PRO A 244 -10.11 -10.80 -0.25
N ILE A 245 -9.87 -9.59 -0.75
CA ILE A 245 -10.60 -8.98 -1.84
C ILE A 245 -9.98 -9.43 -3.18
N PRO A 246 -10.75 -10.03 -4.10
CA PRO A 246 -10.21 -10.43 -5.40
C PRO A 246 -9.94 -9.19 -6.26
N LEU A 247 -8.70 -8.68 -6.21
CA LEU A 247 -8.24 -7.56 -7.02
C LEU A 247 -7.67 -8.09 -8.35
N GLU A 248 -8.37 -7.90 -9.46
CA GLU A 248 -7.73 -7.93 -10.77
C GLU A 248 -7.05 -6.57 -11.00
N LEU A 249 -5.83 -6.40 -10.45
CA LEU A 249 -5.05 -5.18 -10.65
C LEU A 249 -4.57 -5.11 -12.12
N PRO A 250 -4.91 -4.07 -12.89
CA PRO A 250 -4.37 -3.91 -14.24
C PRO A 250 -2.91 -3.41 -14.17
N GLY A 251 -1.97 -4.19 -14.72
CA GLY A 251 -0.68 -3.70 -15.21
C GLY A 251 0.49 -3.63 -14.21
N LYS A 252 1.35 -4.65 -14.24
CA LYS A 252 2.78 -4.66 -13.80
C LYS A 252 3.11 -3.98 -12.45
N GLY A 253 2.32 -4.24 -11.41
CA GLY A 253 2.72 -4.06 -10.02
C GLY A 253 2.88 -5.43 -9.34
N PRO A 254 3.67 -5.53 -8.26
CA PRO A 254 3.90 -6.81 -7.60
C PRO A 254 2.60 -7.46 -7.15
N THR A 255 2.32 -8.67 -7.64
CA THR A 255 1.17 -9.48 -7.20
C THR A 255 1.29 -9.83 -5.72
N ALA A 256 0.22 -10.36 -5.11
CA ALA A 256 0.25 -10.90 -3.74
C ALA A 256 1.38 -11.93 -3.52
N GLU A 257 1.86 -12.58 -4.58
CA GLU A 257 3.04 -13.45 -4.59
C GLU A 257 4.37 -12.67 -4.56
N MET A 258 4.46 -11.51 -5.21
CA MET A 258 5.63 -10.63 -5.15
C MET A 258 5.72 -9.82 -3.85
N LEU A 259 4.61 -9.70 -3.10
CA LEU A 259 4.62 -9.26 -1.70
C LEU A 259 5.15 -10.35 -0.75
N LYS A 260 5.04 -11.63 -1.13
CA LYS A 260 5.50 -12.79 -0.34
C LYS A 260 6.92 -13.24 -0.68
N ASN A 261 7.35 -13.07 -1.92
CA ASN A 261 8.68 -13.47 -2.38
C ASN A 261 9.59 -12.23 -2.51
N GLN A 262 10.32 -11.91 -1.44
CA GLN A 262 11.59 -11.20 -1.57
C GLN A 262 12.60 -12.13 -2.26
N PRO A 263 13.41 -11.67 -3.21
CA PRO A 263 14.61 -12.41 -3.55
C PRO A 263 15.52 -12.41 -2.31
N ALA A 264 15.96 -13.58 -1.90
CA ALA A 264 17.10 -13.70 -0.99
C ALA A 264 18.27 -12.90 -1.58
N PRO A 265 19.13 -12.28 -0.73
CA PRO A 265 20.30 -11.58 -1.22
C PRO A 265 21.11 -12.55 -2.09
N VAL A 266 21.28 -12.18 -3.37
CA VAL A 266 22.16 -12.89 -4.28
C VAL A 266 23.55 -12.75 -3.68
N ALA A 267 24.11 -13.86 -3.22
CA ALA A 267 25.53 -13.92 -2.88
C ALA A 267 26.30 -13.70 -4.19
N ASP A 268 27.22 -12.74 -4.18
CA ASP A 268 28.16 -12.51 -5.27
C ASP A 268 28.96 -13.80 -5.52
N GLU A 269 28.64 -14.50 -6.61
CA GLU A 269 29.56 -15.43 -7.26
C GLU A 269 30.16 -14.71 -8.46
N ASP A 270 31.30 -14.06 -8.23
CA ASP A 270 32.33 -13.86 -9.24
C ASP A 270 33.66 -13.54 -8.56
N ASP A 271 34.39 -14.59 -8.17
CA ASP A 271 35.84 -14.56 -8.07
C ASP A 271 36.40 -15.98 -8.09
N ALA A 272 36.55 -16.54 -9.30
CA ALA A 272 37.55 -17.58 -9.60
C ALA A 272 37.60 -17.86 -11.12
N ALA A 273 38.09 -16.89 -11.89
CA ALA A 273 38.72 -17.15 -13.17
C ALA A 273 40.10 -16.47 -13.20
N ALA A 274 41.05 -17.08 -12.50
CA ALA A 274 42.48 -16.97 -12.72
C ALA A 274 43.13 -18.32 -12.38
#